data_AF-A0A257LRH9-F1
#
_entry.id   AF-A0A257LRH9-F1
#
_cell.length_a   1.000
_cell.length_b   1.000
_cell.length_c   1.000
_cell.angle_alpha   90.00
_cell.angle_beta   90.00
_cell.angle_gamma   90.00
#
_symmetry.space_group_name_H-M   'P 1'
#
loop_
_entity.id
_entity.type
_entity.pdbx_description
1 polymer ?
#
loop_
_entity_poly.entity_id
_entity_poly.type
_entity_poly.pdbx_seq_one_letter_code
_entity_poly.pdbx_strand_id
1 'polypeptide(L)'
;GLHAEFYRFLDRNGAVIPPPAAAKVGALSAGDTAQLVLPRAPDTPQLGYVVHEGGTGAVSEIITTPIISTENGEVIAALGLGFKPFAAPAAGLLRGLWLRGRLHLVAAGPAAAITDVLRSQPAAKGARVAIDGVPHLLFHQQLNLGSLYAPAVEVSAYPLTEFLARQRQLRWRILGAGAALLLGGFGVSRVLAARL
;
A
#
# COMPACT_ATOMS: atom_id res chain seq x y z
N GLY A 1 -2.32 7.72 -21.50
CA GLY A 1 -2.63 6.29 -21.76
C GLY A 1 -1.69 5.43 -20.94
N LEU A 2 -2.13 4.25 -20.52
CA LEU A 2 -1.29 3.28 -19.82
C LEU A 2 -0.16 2.82 -20.78
N HIS A 3 1.09 3.15 -20.46
CA HIS A 3 2.26 2.74 -21.23
C HIS A 3 3.13 1.84 -20.35
N ALA A 4 3.53 0.69 -20.88
CA ALA A 4 4.49 -0.17 -20.21
C ALA A 4 5.89 0.48 -20.24
N GLU A 5 6.59 0.42 -19.12
CA GLU A 5 7.97 0.89 -18.98
C GLU A 5 8.98 -0.13 -19.55
N PHE A 6 8.63 -1.41 -19.47
CA PHE A 6 9.39 -2.51 -20.04
C PHE A 6 8.47 -3.69 -20.39
N TYR A 7 8.99 -4.60 -21.22
CA TYR A 7 8.38 -5.91 -21.44
C TYR A 7 9.43 -7.02 -21.49
N ARG A 8 9.06 -8.23 -21.08
CA ARG A 8 9.90 -9.44 -21.16
C ARG A 8 9.06 -10.64 -21.58
N PHE A 9 9.63 -11.50 -22.42
CA PHE A 9 9.06 -12.81 -22.66
C PHE A 9 9.61 -13.80 -21.64
N LEU A 10 8.77 -14.73 -21.22
CA LEU A 10 9.16 -15.90 -20.44
C LEU A 10 8.94 -17.13 -21.30
N ASP A 11 9.85 -18.10 -21.24
CA ASP A 11 9.67 -19.39 -21.88
C ASP A 11 8.61 -20.24 -21.15
N ARG A 12 8.33 -21.45 -21.67
CA ARG A 12 7.40 -22.41 -21.05
C ARG A 12 7.72 -22.73 -19.58
N ASN A 13 9.00 -22.66 -19.21
CA ASN A 13 9.47 -22.97 -17.87
C ASN A 13 9.45 -21.73 -16.95
N GLY A 14 8.98 -20.58 -17.43
CA GLY A 14 8.92 -19.34 -16.67
C GLY A 14 10.26 -18.60 -16.59
N ALA A 15 11.27 -19.02 -17.34
CA ALA A 15 12.55 -18.33 -17.41
C ALA A 15 12.47 -17.13 -18.36
N VAL A 16 13.08 -16.00 -17.97
CA VAL A 16 13.10 -14.80 -18.80
C VAL A 16 13.97 -15.02 -20.04
N ILE A 17 13.40 -14.79 -21.21
CA ILE A 17 14.11 -14.78 -22.49
C ILE A 17 14.86 -13.43 -22.60
N PRO A 18 16.20 -13.44 -22.70
CA PRO A 18 16.97 -12.20 -22.82
C PRO A 18 16.57 -11.42 -24.07
N PRO A 19 16.25 -10.12 -23.96
CA PRO A 19 15.91 -9.34 -25.13
C PRO A 19 17.16 -9.09 -25.98
N PRO A 20 17.06 -9.19 -27.32
CA PRO A 20 18.21 -8.97 -28.21
C PRO A 20 18.75 -7.53 -28.15
N ALA A 21 17.93 -6.57 -27.72
CA ALA A 21 18.35 -5.19 -27.46
C ALA A 21 17.62 -4.63 -26.22
N ALA A 22 18.20 -4.84 -25.03
CA ALA A 22 17.60 -4.46 -23.75
C ALA A 22 17.15 -2.99 -23.66
N ALA A 23 17.89 -2.06 -24.28
CA ALA A 23 17.56 -0.63 -24.28
C ALA A 23 16.25 -0.30 -25.02
N LYS A 24 15.84 -1.12 -26.00
CA LYS A 24 14.61 -0.88 -26.80
C LYS A 24 13.34 -1.38 -26.11
N VAL A 25 13.47 -2.13 -25.03
CA VAL A 25 12.37 -2.86 -24.39
C VAL A 25 12.27 -2.57 -22.90
N GLY A 26 12.83 -1.43 -22.48
CA GLY A 26 12.98 -1.01 -21.09
C GLY A 26 14.15 -1.72 -20.40
N ALA A 27 15.13 -0.95 -19.93
CA ALA A 27 16.30 -1.49 -19.25
C ALA A 27 15.94 -1.99 -17.85
N LEU A 28 16.42 -3.19 -17.51
CA LEU A 28 16.33 -3.78 -16.18
C LEU A 28 17.71 -4.24 -15.75
N SER A 29 18.02 -4.12 -14.45
CA SER A 29 19.22 -4.75 -13.89
C SER A 29 19.11 -6.28 -13.93
N ALA A 30 20.22 -6.98 -13.72
CA ALA A 30 20.19 -8.43 -13.55
C ALA A 30 19.35 -8.83 -12.33
N GLY A 31 19.45 -8.06 -11.23
CA GLY A 31 18.68 -8.26 -10.01
C GLY A 31 17.18 -8.07 -10.24
N ASP A 32 16.77 -7.06 -11.00
CA ASP A 32 15.38 -6.81 -11.37
C ASP A 32 14.83 -7.93 -12.26
N THR A 33 15.62 -8.35 -13.26
CA THR A 33 15.26 -9.43 -14.20
C THR A 33 15.05 -10.76 -13.48
N ALA A 34 15.89 -11.06 -12.47
CA ALA A 34 15.76 -12.28 -11.69
C ALA A 34 14.44 -12.36 -10.91
N GLN A 35 13.78 -11.24 -10.62
CA GLN A 35 12.48 -11.22 -9.92
C GLN A 35 11.31 -11.56 -10.83
N LEU A 36 11.50 -11.49 -12.16
CA LEU A 36 10.51 -11.83 -13.17
C LEU A 36 10.40 -13.34 -13.42
N VAL A 37 11.38 -14.13 -12.95
CA VAL A 37 11.38 -15.58 -13.14
C VAL A 37 10.23 -16.20 -12.36
N LEU A 38 9.46 -17.04 -13.04
CA LEU A 38 8.38 -17.83 -12.46
C LEU A 38 8.76 -19.31 -12.43
N PRO A 39 8.14 -20.12 -11.54
CA PRO A 39 8.36 -21.58 -11.52
C PRO A 39 7.94 -22.29 -12.82
N ARG A 40 7.02 -21.69 -13.58
CA ARG A 40 6.54 -22.11 -14.91
C ARG A 40 5.85 -20.94 -15.59
N ALA A 41 5.62 -21.03 -16.91
CA ALA A 41 4.70 -20.13 -17.58
C ALA A 41 3.29 -20.25 -16.93
N PRO A 42 2.65 -19.13 -16.56
CA PRO A 42 1.37 -19.18 -15.88
C PRO A 42 0.23 -19.50 -16.85
N ASP A 43 -0.81 -20.18 -16.39
CA ASP A 43 -1.99 -20.49 -17.20
C ASP A 43 -3.02 -19.34 -17.25
N THR A 44 -2.89 -18.39 -16.31
CA THR A 44 -3.77 -17.22 -16.17
C THR A 44 -2.92 -15.96 -15.95
N PRO A 45 -3.44 -14.76 -16.23
CA PRO A 45 -2.74 -13.53 -15.92
C PRO A 45 -2.29 -13.45 -14.46
N GLN A 46 -1.04 -13.05 -14.24
CA GLN A 46 -0.40 -12.97 -12.93
C GLN A 46 -0.05 -11.52 -12.61
N LEU A 47 -0.31 -11.11 -11.37
CA LEU A 47 0.11 -9.82 -10.84
C LEU A 47 1.38 -9.99 -10.00
N GLY A 48 2.41 -9.21 -10.30
CA GLY A 48 3.69 -9.23 -9.61
C GLY A 48 4.22 -7.83 -9.36
N TYR A 49 5.34 -7.75 -8.63
CA TYR A 49 6.02 -6.51 -8.35
C TYR A 49 7.53 -6.72 -8.42
N VAL A 50 8.25 -5.79 -9.06
CA VAL A 50 9.72 -5.72 -9.10
C VAL A 50 10.15 -4.55 -8.25
N VAL A 51 11.13 -4.76 -7.39
CA VAL A 51 11.83 -3.68 -6.68
C VAL A 51 13.10 -3.39 -7.45
N HIS A 52 13.26 -2.15 -7.92
CA HIS A 52 14.46 -1.73 -8.64
C HIS A 52 15.64 -1.49 -7.70
N GLU A 53 16.81 -1.97 -8.11
CA GLU A 53 18.07 -1.65 -7.43
C GLU A 53 18.41 -0.15 -7.59
N GLY A 54 18.78 0.53 -6.50
CA GLY A 54 19.30 1.90 -6.53
C GLY A 54 18.27 3.04 -6.37
N GLY A 55 16.98 2.75 -6.18
CA GLY A 55 15.96 3.77 -5.92
C GLY A 55 15.13 3.48 -4.67
N THR A 56 15.13 4.38 -3.69
CA THR A 56 14.14 4.35 -2.60
C THR A 56 12.73 4.47 -3.21
N GLY A 57 11.95 3.40 -3.15
CA GLY A 57 10.54 3.41 -3.59
C GLY A 57 10.30 3.19 -5.09
N ALA A 58 11.32 2.86 -5.89
CA ALA A 58 11.14 2.49 -7.29
C ALA A 58 10.70 1.01 -7.38
N VAL A 59 9.39 0.79 -7.24
CA VAL A 59 8.74 -0.49 -7.53
C VAL A 59 8.13 -0.39 -8.92
N SER A 60 8.02 -1.47 -9.68
CA SER A 60 7.12 -1.56 -10.84
C SER A 60 6.08 -2.65 -10.59
N GLU A 61 4.84 -2.38 -10.99
CA GLU A 61 3.78 -3.38 -11.05
C GLU A 61 3.93 -4.18 -12.34
N ILE A 62 3.75 -5.50 -12.27
CA ILE A 62 3.93 -6.40 -13.41
C ILE A 62 2.68 -7.19 -13.64
N ILE A 63 2.25 -7.24 -14.90
CA ILE A 63 1.21 -8.14 -15.37
C ILE A 63 1.86 -9.14 -16.31
N THR A 64 1.81 -10.43 -15.97
CA THR A 64 2.33 -11.51 -16.82
C THR A 64 1.20 -12.36 -17.36
N THR A 65 1.00 -12.34 -18.67
CA THR A 65 -0.09 -13.05 -19.35
C THR A 65 0.43 -14.26 -20.13
N PRO A 66 -0.29 -15.41 -20.13
CA PRO A 66 0.07 -16.55 -20.97
C PRO A 66 0.06 -16.21 -22.46
N ILE A 67 0.94 -16.86 -23.21
CA ILE A 67 0.88 -16.98 -24.66
C ILE A 67 0.47 -18.42 -24.95
N ILE A 68 -0.69 -18.57 -25.57
CA ILE A 68 -1.35 -19.86 -25.81
C ILE A 68 -1.24 -20.18 -27.30
N SER A 69 -0.84 -21.40 -27.62
CA SER A 69 -0.83 -21.91 -28.99
C SER A 69 -2.27 -22.06 -29.49
N THR A 70 -2.54 -21.53 -30.68
CA THR A 70 -3.84 -21.68 -31.34
C THR A 70 -4.06 -23.06 -31.94
N GLU A 71 -3.02 -23.88 -32.04
CA GLU A 71 -3.08 -25.23 -32.62
C GLU A 71 -3.59 -26.26 -31.61
N ASN A 72 -3.06 -26.24 -30.39
CA ASN A 72 -3.34 -27.25 -29.35
C ASN A 72 -3.87 -26.67 -28.03
N GLY A 73 -3.96 -25.33 -27.90
CA GLY A 73 -4.42 -24.68 -26.67
C GLY A 73 -3.43 -24.73 -25.52
N GLU A 74 -2.19 -25.18 -25.73
CA GLU A 74 -1.17 -25.24 -24.68
C GLU A 74 -0.50 -23.87 -24.45
N VAL A 75 -0.11 -23.61 -23.20
CA VAL A 75 0.75 -22.47 -22.86
C VAL A 75 2.17 -22.77 -23.37
N ILE A 76 2.67 -21.90 -24.25
CA ILE A 76 3.99 -22.04 -24.87
C ILE A 76 5.02 -21.03 -24.34
N ALA A 77 4.54 -19.91 -23.80
CA ALA A 77 5.35 -18.82 -23.27
C ALA A 77 4.48 -17.88 -22.42
N ALA A 78 5.07 -16.80 -21.90
CA ALA A 78 4.33 -15.71 -21.30
C ALA A 78 4.91 -14.34 -21.66
N LEU A 79 4.10 -13.30 -21.58
CA LEU A 79 4.51 -11.91 -21.75
C LEU A 79 4.34 -11.17 -20.42
N GLY A 80 5.44 -10.69 -19.85
CA GLY A 80 5.47 -9.79 -18.71
C GLY A 80 5.54 -8.33 -19.14
N LEU A 81 4.65 -7.50 -18.64
CA LEU A 81 4.60 -6.05 -18.86
C LEU A 81 4.77 -5.33 -17.53
N GLY A 82 5.70 -4.37 -17.47
CA GLY A 82 5.96 -3.55 -16.28
C GLY A 82 5.37 -2.15 -16.39
N PHE A 83 4.79 -1.65 -15.31
CA PHE A 83 4.14 -0.34 -15.22
C PHE A 83 4.58 0.43 -13.97
N LYS A 84 4.43 1.76 -14.01
CA LYS A 84 4.54 2.57 -12.78
C LYS A 84 3.51 2.09 -11.76
N PRO A 85 3.91 1.86 -10.51
CA PRO A 85 3.02 1.42 -9.47
C PRO A 85 2.10 2.58 -9.09
N PHE A 86 1.05 2.22 -8.35
CA PHE A 86 0.06 3.07 -7.69
C PHE A 86 0.21 4.60 -7.75
N ALA A 87 -0.91 5.27 -7.99
CA ALA A 87 -1.03 6.72 -7.81
C ALA A 87 -0.49 7.18 -6.44
N ALA A 88 0.12 8.37 -6.43
CA ALA A 88 0.67 8.97 -5.22
C ALA A 88 -0.39 9.02 -4.11
N PRO A 89 -0.02 8.70 -2.85
CA PRO A 89 -0.98 8.73 -1.76
C PRO A 89 -1.52 10.15 -1.54
N ALA A 90 -2.73 10.24 -0.99
CA ALA A 90 -3.25 11.52 -0.51
C ALA A 90 -2.32 12.12 0.56
N ALA A 91 -2.33 13.45 0.71
CA ALA A 91 -1.48 14.13 1.68
C ALA A 91 -1.67 13.54 3.10
N GLY A 92 -0.56 13.16 3.73
CA GLY A 92 -0.54 12.55 5.07
C GLY A 92 -0.85 11.05 5.12
N LEU A 93 -1.31 10.43 4.03
CA LEU A 93 -1.45 8.97 3.96
C LEU A 93 -0.09 8.34 3.68
N LEU A 94 0.33 7.43 4.55
CA LEU A 94 1.49 6.59 4.30
C LEU A 94 1.03 5.35 3.54
N ARG A 95 1.70 5.04 2.43
CA ARG A 95 1.42 3.87 1.59
C ARG A 95 2.72 3.20 1.20
N GLY A 96 2.75 1.88 1.26
CA GLY A 96 3.92 1.11 0.88
C GLY A 96 3.59 -0.32 0.50
N LEU A 97 4.58 -0.99 -0.07
CA LEU A 97 4.53 -2.39 -0.46
C LEU A 97 5.45 -3.20 0.45
N TRP A 98 4.90 -4.14 1.18
CA TRP A 98 5.66 -5.18 1.86
C TRP A 98 5.91 -6.32 0.89
N LEU A 99 7.18 -6.50 0.52
CA LEU A 99 7.62 -7.52 -0.42
C LEU A 99 8.97 -8.08 0.04
N ARG A 100 9.13 -9.41 -0.01
CA ARG A 100 10.40 -10.09 0.34
C ARG A 100 10.97 -9.66 1.71
N GLY A 101 10.09 -9.48 2.70
CA GLY A 101 10.46 -9.14 4.08
C GLY A 101 10.89 -7.68 4.31
N ARG A 102 10.70 -6.80 3.31
CA ARG A 102 11.03 -5.37 3.40
C ARG A 102 9.82 -4.52 3.03
N LEU A 103 9.69 -3.38 3.71
CA LEU A 103 8.70 -2.36 3.40
C LEU A 103 9.29 -1.33 2.43
N HIS A 104 8.65 -1.18 1.27
CA HIS A 104 8.98 -0.18 0.26
C HIS A 104 7.91 0.90 0.29
N LEU A 105 8.21 2.06 0.89
CA LEU A 105 7.28 3.19 0.92
C LEU A 105 7.26 3.91 -0.42
N VAL A 106 6.07 4.35 -0.84
CA VAL A 106 5.86 5.15 -2.06
C VAL A 106 6.42 6.57 -1.90
N ALA A 107 6.37 7.10 -0.68
CA ALA A 107 6.92 8.40 -0.32
C ALA A 107 7.86 8.25 0.89
N ALA A 108 8.78 9.20 1.05
CA ALA A 108 9.66 9.23 2.22
C ALA A 108 8.84 9.22 3.52
N GLY A 109 9.24 8.39 4.47
CA GLY A 109 8.51 8.20 5.71
C GLY A 109 9.18 7.18 6.65
N PRO A 110 8.59 6.94 7.82
CA PRO A 110 9.19 6.15 8.91
C PRO A 110 9.04 4.63 8.66
N ALA A 111 9.71 4.12 7.62
CA ALA A 111 9.61 2.73 7.19
C ALA A 111 9.99 1.72 8.30
N ALA A 112 10.98 2.05 9.13
CA ALA A 112 11.43 1.20 10.23
C ALA A 112 10.35 1.02 11.31
N ALA A 113 9.75 2.13 11.78
CA ALA A 113 8.70 2.08 12.78
C ALA A 113 7.48 1.27 12.28
N ILE A 114 7.09 1.44 11.02
CA ILE A 114 5.98 0.67 10.42
C ILE A 114 6.35 -0.81 10.33
N THR A 115 7.60 -1.11 9.95
CA THR A 115 8.10 -2.49 9.84
C THR A 115 8.04 -3.22 11.18
N ASP A 116 8.47 -2.57 12.26
CA ASP A 116 8.44 -3.18 13.60
C ASP A 116 7.01 -3.44 14.07
N VAL A 117 6.11 -2.51 13.79
CA VAL A 117 4.68 -2.66 14.07
C VAL A 117 4.09 -3.84 13.29
N LEU A 118 4.34 -3.93 11.98
CA LEU A 118 3.86 -5.03 11.13
C LEU A 118 4.34 -6.39 11.64
N ARG A 119 5.59 -6.48 12.13
CA ARG A 119 6.12 -7.71 12.73
C ARG A 119 5.45 -8.05 14.06
N SER A 120 5.13 -7.04 14.87
CA SER A 120 4.51 -7.22 16.19
C SER A 120 3.02 -7.57 16.13
N GLN A 121 2.30 -7.14 15.09
CA GLN A 121 0.85 -7.28 14.96
C GLN A 121 0.45 -7.66 13.52
N PRO A 122 0.72 -8.90 13.08
CA PRO A 122 0.60 -9.29 11.68
C PRO A 122 -0.84 -9.46 11.17
N ALA A 123 -1.90 -9.17 11.95
CA ALA A 123 -3.25 -9.68 11.64
C ALA A 123 -4.46 -8.76 11.88
N ALA A 124 -4.29 -7.47 12.23
CA ALA A 124 -5.44 -6.63 12.56
C ALA A 124 -5.81 -5.64 11.43
N LYS A 125 -6.97 -5.86 10.79
CA LYS A 125 -7.64 -4.84 9.97
C LYS A 125 -7.89 -3.60 10.83
N GLY A 126 -7.22 -2.48 10.52
CA GLY A 126 -7.42 -1.21 11.21
C GLY A 126 -6.76 -1.14 12.58
N ALA A 127 -5.57 -1.73 12.75
CA ALA A 127 -4.80 -1.62 13.99
C ALA A 127 -4.46 -0.15 14.27
N ARG A 128 -4.67 0.30 15.52
CA ARG A 128 -4.20 1.63 15.94
C ARG A 128 -2.74 1.54 16.34
N VAL A 129 -1.93 2.39 15.74
CA VAL A 129 -0.48 2.36 15.87
C VAL A 129 0.03 3.77 16.07
N ALA A 130 0.97 3.98 16.99
CA ALA A 130 1.71 5.23 17.07
C ALA A 130 2.94 5.15 16.17
N ILE A 131 3.02 6.03 15.19
CA ILE A 131 4.19 6.21 14.32
C ILE A 131 4.74 7.60 14.65
N ASP A 132 5.96 7.67 15.18
CA ASP A 132 6.57 8.91 15.66
C ASP A 132 5.66 9.70 16.63
N GLY A 133 4.96 8.98 17.51
CA GLY A 133 4.01 9.55 18.47
C GLY A 133 2.65 9.97 17.88
N VAL A 134 2.50 9.90 16.56
CA VAL A 134 1.24 10.22 15.87
C VAL A 134 0.40 8.95 15.73
N PRO A 135 -0.85 8.93 16.23
CA PRO A 135 -1.74 7.78 16.08
C PRO A 135 -2.20 7.64 14.62
N HIS A 136 -2.07 6.45 14.08
CA HIS A 136 -2.47 6.04 12.75
C HIS A 136 -3.37 4.80 12.81
N LEU A 137 -4.24 4.63 11.82
CA LEU A 137 -4.89 3.35 11.51
C LEU A 137 -4.12 2.64 10.41
N LEU A 138 -3.60 1.46 10.72
CA LEU A 138 -2.85 0.61 9.81
C LEU A 138 -3.78 -0.42 9.14
N PHE A 139 -3.68 -0.52 7.84
CA PHE A 139 -4.35 -1.51 7.00
C PHE A 139 -3.32 -2.28 6.18
N HIS A 140 -3.59 -3.56 5.98
CA HIS A 140 -2.79 -4.44 5.14
C HIS A 140 -3.70 -5.25 4.20
N GLN A 141 -3.28 -5.40 2.95
CA GLN A 141 -4.01 -6.17 1.96
C GLN A 141 -3.04 -6.87 1.01
N GLN A 142 -3.15 -8.19 0.87
CA GLN A 142 -2.39 -8.90 -0.16
C GLN A 142 -2.96 -8.55 -1.54
N LEU A 143 -2.08 -8.11 -2.45
CA LEU A 143 -2.44 -7.60 -3.77
C LEU A 143 -2.48 -8.71 -4.82
N ASN A 144 -1.54 -9.66 -4.76
CA ASN A 144 -1.38 -10.72 -5.75
C ASN A 144 -1.75 -12.11 -5.21
N LEU A 145 -2.92 -12.21 -4.59
CA LEU A 145 -3.39 -13.49 -4.06
C LEU A 145 -3.53 -14.53 -5.19
N GLY A 146 -2.96 -15.73 -4.97
CA GLY A 146 -2.95 -16.80 -5.97
C GLY A 146 -1.94 -16.60 -7.10
N SER A 147 -1.11 -15.55 -7.04
CA SER A 147 -0.06 -15.38 -8.03
C SER A 147 1.14 -16.31 -7.80
N LEU A 148 1.81 -16.70 -8.89
CA LEU A 148 3.10 -17.38 -8.86
C LEU A 148 4.27 -16.48 -8.42
N TYR A 149 4.09 -15.17 -8.40
CA TYR A 149 5.08 -14.23 -7.88
C TYR A 149 5.15 -14.25 -6.36
N ALA A 150 6.24 -13.68 -5.80
CA ALA A 150 6.37 -13.50 -4.37
C ALA A 150 5.17 -12.71 -3.80
N PRO A 151 4.63 -13.09 -2.63
CA PRO A 151 3.51 -12.39 -2.01
C PRO A 151 3.81 -10.92 -1.79
N ALA A 152 2.92 -10.06 -2.29
CA ALA A 152 3.02 -8.62 -2.24
C ALA A 152 1.84 -8.08 -1.43
N VAL A 153 2.15 -7.39 -0.32
CA VAL A 153 1.14 -6.87 0.60
C VAL A 153 1.21 -5.36 0.60
N GLU A 154 0.12 -4.72 0.24
CA GLU A 154 -0.05 -3.29 0.45
C GLU A 154 -0.17 -2.99 1.94
N VAL A 155 0.53 -1.96 2.38
CA VAL A 155 0.45 -1.41 3.73
C VAL A 155 0.06 0.06 3.62
N SER A 156 -1.03 0.45 4.29
CA SER A 156 -1.51 1.82 4.33
C SER A 156 -1.71 2.27 5.77
N ALA A 157 -1.20 3.45 6.13
CA ALA A 157 -1.37 4.06 7.45
C ALA A 157 -2.03 5.43 7.33
N TYR A 158 -3.24 5.54 7.90
CA TYR A 158 -4.05 6.76 7.87
C TYR A 158 -3.89 7.54 9.18
N PRO A 159 -3.46 8.81 9.15
CA PRO A 159 -3.27 9.62 10.36
C PRO A 159 -4.61 9.95 11.02
N LEU A 160 -4.70 9.75 12.33
CA LEU A 160 -5.89 10.07 13.12
C LEU A 160 -5.89 11.51 13.68
N THR A 161 -4.87 12.31 13.35
CA THR A 161 -4.66 13.66 13.91
C THR A 161 -5.88 14.55 13.76
N GLU A 162 -6.42 14.67 12.54
CA GLU A 162 -7.60 15.51 12.28
C GLU A 162 -8.83 15.02 13.01
N PHE A 163 -9.07 13.69 13.00
CA PHE A 163 -10.20 13.12 13.69
C PHE A 163 -10.11 13.37 15.20
N LEU A 164 -8.95 13.14 15.80
CA LEU A 164 -8.73 13.40 17.23
C LEU A 164 -8.79 14.89 17.58
N ALA A 165 -8.38 15.78 16.69
CA ALA A 165 -8.53 17.23 16.88
C ALA A 165 -10.00 17.63 16.90
N ARG A 166 -10.80 17.16 15.92
CA ARG A 166 -12.25 17.40 15.87
C ARG A 166 -12.97 16.83 17.09
N GLN A 167 -12.61 15.63 17.51
CA GLN A 167 -13.19 15.02 18.71
C GLN A 167 -12.93 15.85 19.97
N ARG A 168 -11.70 16.36 20.14
CA ARG A 168 -11.35 17.27 21.25
C ARG A 168 -12.16 18.57 21.20
N GLN A 169 -12.30 19.18 20.03
CA GLN A 169 -13.07 20.40 19.85
C GLN A 169 -14.56 20.20 20.19
N LEU A 170 -15.17 19.10 19.73
CA LEU A 170 -16.56 18.77 20.02
C LEU A 170 -16.78 18.54 21.52
N ARG A 171 -15.87 17.82 22.18
CA ARG A 171 -15.90 17.63 23.64
C ARG A 171 -15.90 18.97 24.37
N TRP A 172 -15.03 19.90 23.98
CA TRP A 172 -15.00 21.24 24.57
C TRP A 172 -16.26 22.06 24.32
N ARG A 173 -16.86 21.95 23.13
CA ARG A 173 -18.15 22.61 22.84
C ARG A 173 -19.27 22.08 23.72
N ILE A 174 -19.35 20.76 23.89
CA ILE A 174 -20.37 20.13 24.74
C ILE A 174 -20.16 20.52 26.21
N LEU A 175 -18.93 20.43 26.71
CA LEU A 175 -18.61 20.81 28.08
C LEU A 175 -18.89 22.30 28.34
N GLY A 176 -18.50 23.17 27.40
CA GLY A 176 -18.74 24.61 27.49
C GLY A 176 -20.23 24.96 27.49
N ALA A 177 -21.02 24.35 26.60
CA ALA A 177 -22.47 24.54 26.57
C ALA A 177 -23.13 24.04 27.85
N GLY A 178 -22.73 22.85 28.34
CA GLY A 178 -23.23 22.30 29.60
C GLY A 178 -22.93 23.19 30.80
N ALA A 179 -21.69 23.68 30.91
CA ALA A 179 -21.30 24.60 31.99
C ALA A 179 -22.08 25.93 31.93
N ALA A 180 -22.25 26.51 30.73
CA ALA A 180 -23.03 27.74 30.56
C ALA A 180 -24.50 27.56 30.96
N LEU A 181 -25.12 26.43 30.60
CA LEU A 181 -26.49 26.10 31.00
C LEU A 181 -26.63 25.94 32.52
N LEU A 182 -25.70 25.22 33.16
CA LEU A 182 -25.71 25.04 34.61
C LEU A 182 -25.55 26.37 35.35
N LEU A 183 -24.63 27.22 34.91
CA LEU A 183 -24.42 28.56 35.50
C LEU A 183 -25.63 29.47 35.29
N GLY A 184 -26.23 29.44 34.10
CA GLY A 184 -27.46 30.18 33.79
C GLY A 184 -28.62 29.75 34.68
N GLY A 185 -28.86 28.44 34.80
CA GLY A 185 -29.89 27.88 35.67
C GLY A 185 -29.66 28.20 37.15
N PHE A 186 -28.42 28.10 37.62
CA PHE A 186 -28.05 28.46 38.98
C PHE A 186 -28.30 29.95 39.28
N GLY A 187 -27.93 30.83 38.34
CA GLY A 187 -28.18 32.27 38.47
C GLY A 187 -29.67 32.60 38.59
N VAL A 188 -30.50 32.03 37.72
CA VAL A 188 -31.97 32.20 37.77
C VAL A 188 -32.54 31.66 39.08
N SER A 189 -32.12 30.47 39.50
CA SER A 189 -32.55 29.87 40.77
C SER A 189 -32.23 30.75 41.97
N ARG A 190 -31.02 31.33 42.03
CA ARG A 190 -30.58 32.19 43.13
C ARG A 190 -31.36 33.51 43.19
N VAL A 191 -31.75 34.08 42.04
CA VAL A 191 -32.59 35.29 41.98
C VAL A 191 -34.01 35.00 42.47
N LEU A 192 -34.60 33.88 42.07
CA LEU A 192 -35.93 33.46 42.54
C LEU A 192 -35.93 33.20 44.05
N ALA A 193 -34.91 32.51 44.56
CA ALA A 193 -34.76 32.25 45.99
C ALA A 193 -34.57 33.52 46.83
N ALA A 194 -33.93 34.56 46.30
CA ALA A 194 -33.75 35.84 46.99
C ALA A 194 -35.00 36.75 46.96
N ARG A 195 -36.04 36.38 46.20
CA ARG A 195 -37.31 37.13 46.07
C ARG A 195 -38.48 36.46 46.83
N LEU A 196 -38.25 35.30 47.42
CA LEU A 196 -39.15 34.62 48.37
C LEU A 196 -38.75 34.97 49.80
#